data_AF-A0A3N5VPL8-F1
#
_entry.id   AF-A0A3N5VPL8-F1
#
_cell.length_a   1.000
_cell.length_b   1.000
_cell.length_c   1.000
_cell.angle_alpha   90.00
_cell.angle_beta   90.00
_cell.angle_gamma   90.00
#
_symmetry.space_group_name_H-M   'P 1'
#
loop_
_entity.id
_entity.type
_entity.pdbx_description
1 polymer ?
#
loop_
_entity_poly.entity_id
_entity_poly.type
_entity_poly.pdbx_seq_one_letter_code
_entity_poly.pdbx_strand_id
1 'polypeptide(L)'
;MERCKRVRAALVVCVVAAMCPLAWSKYGGGSGTAADPYLIYTAEHLKALGEDRASWGYYVHYKLMADIDLAGLQTPMQPFGNNDQRFMGIFNGNGKTISNLKIEVSSGDYVGLFGCAEAEIRNLGLINVNINAPQSTSVGALAGFSARAIEGCYVDGGTVSGRKEVGGLVGTSYASMSQCYAACNVSGNEKVGGLLGWHAEHQTVSQCYATATISGTQDVGGLVGANRGVLKDCYAIGEVHGNFLVGGLMGNSVGKGTIWNCYAAGLTIATGTAGGLSGTDVTCYSCYWDIEATGQAAASSGIGKTTAQMRTADTFRGWGRSAAWTIDEGADYPRLAWEKKQGVPLTTAAFPGNDGDGTAKRPFLIRTAEELSVIGEFPEEWGEHYRLEADLDLAGLDDAFRIIGADQIYFTGTFDGNDHSISNFRCPYAGYGAGMFGFTRGATIRRVTLINPRAEQDWSISVGALVGQQSEGTVEACGAEGGLVAGSTFVGGLIGRCTSGIVARCYSTCMVKGRNAGEDVGGLIGKGERCNVNNSYATGSVDGQRYIGGLIGRIEAGSVTHCYSAGAVTGLLDTGGMVGLIDKTFTTACFWDAQTSGSKINAAGL
;
A
#
# COMPACT_ATOMS: atom_id res chain seq x y z
N MET A 1 3.89 105.21 -27.42
CA MET A 1 3.74 104.21 -28.51
C MET A 1 5.13 103.76 -28.90
N GLU A 2 5.55 102.59 -28.41
CA GLU A 2 6.01 101.44 -29.23
C GLU A 2 7.55 101.39 -29.31
N ARG A 3 8.25 100.26 -29.44
CA ARG A 3 8.09 98.87 -28.99
C ARG A 3 9.51 98.26 -29.12
N CYS A 4 9.86 97.35 -28.21
CA CYS A 4 10.64 96.13 -28.46
C CYS A 4 12.13 96.19 -28.93
N LYS A 5 13.07 95.78 -28.05
CA LYS A 5 14.11 94.78 -28.36
C LYS A 5 14.38 93.89 -27.14
N ARG A 6 14.57 92.61 -27.42
CA ARG A 6 14.57 91.43 -26.54
C ARG A 6 15.87 91.28 -25.73
N VAL A 7 15.75 90.76 -24.50
CA VAL A 7 16.86 90.14 -23.74
C VAL A 7 16.46 88.70 -23.41
N ARG A 8 17.36 87.74 -23.68
CA ARG A 8 17.23 86.31 -23.36
C ARG A 8 17.48 86.10 -21.87
N ALA A 9 16.58 85.40 -21.17
CA ALA A 9 16.80 84.87 -19.83
C ALA A 9 16.92 83.34 -19.93
N ALA A 10 17.98 82.80 -19.32
CA ALA A 10 18.27 81.37 -19.24
C ALA A 10 17.30 80.69 -18.25
N LEU A 11 16.73 79.56 -18.68
CA LEU A 11 15.84 78.72 -17.89
C LEU A 11 16.71 77.80 -17.01
N VAL A 12 16.65 77.99 -15.69
CA VAL A 12 17.16 77.02 -14.71
C VAL A 12 16.11 75.92 -14.57
N VAL A 13 16.41 74.72 -15.05
CA VAL A 13 15.61 73.52 -14.79
C VAL A 13 16.24 72.81 -13.60
N CYS A 14 15.57 72.89 -12.44
CA CYS A 14 15.84 72.03 -11.29
C CYS A 14 15.46 70.58 -11.65
N VAL A 15 16.45 69.73 -11.88
CA VAL A 15 16.25 68.28 -11.91
C VAL A 15 16.13 67.81 -10.46
N VAL A 16 14.90 67.59 -10.00
CA VAL A 16 14.65 66.76 -8.82
C VAL A 16 14.96 65.33 -9.24
N ALA A 17 16.14 64.83 -8.87
CA ALA A 17 16.43 63.41 -8.94
C ALA A 17 15.48 62.70 -7.99
N ALA A 18 14.47 62.02 -8.54
CA ALA A 18 13.65 61.08 -7.80
C ALA A 18 14.59 59.99 -7.27
N MET A 19 14.98 60.08 -6.00
CA MET A 19 15.55 58.95 -5.28
C MET A 19 14.44 57.89 -5.20
N CYS A 20 14.46 56.95 -6.13
CA CYS A 20 13.73 55.70 -5.98
C CYS A 20 14.23 55.10 -4.65
N PRO A 21 13.37 54.85 -3.66
CA PRO A 21 13.81 54.15 -2.47
C PRO A 21 14.35 52.81 -2.95
N LEU A 22 15.64 52.55 -2.69
CA LEU A 22 16.22 51.21 -2.81
C LEU A 22 15.34 50.31 -1.94
N ALA A 23 14.40 49.61 -2.56
CA ALA A 23 13.67 48.55 -1.88
C ALA A 23 14.72 47.52 -1.50
N TRP A 24 15.07 47.45 -0.21
CA TRP A 24 15.92 46.38 0.28
C TRP A 24 15.30 45.07 -0.18
N SER A 25 16.06 44.29 -0.92
CA SER A 25 15.61 43.02 -1.43
C SER A 25 15.24 42.15 -0.23
N LYS A 26 14.03 41.59 -0.24
CA LYS A 26 13.58 40.69 0.82
C LYS A 26 14.51 39.47 0.87
N TYR A 27 15.07 39.17 2.06
CA TYR A 27 16.09 38.13 2.23
C TYR A 27 17.32 38.40 1.36
N GLY A 28 17.68 37.49 0.45
CA GLY A 28 18.74 37.67 -0.55
C GLY A 28 18.25 38.07 -1.94
N GLY A 29 16.97 38.44 -2.08
CA GLY A 29 16.34 38.81 -3.35
C GLY A 29 15.33 37.80 -3.88
N GLY A 30 14.83 38.09 -5.08
CA GLY A 30 13.71 37.40 -5.72
C GLY A 30 12.34 37.99 -5.33
N SER A 31 11.34 37.70 -6.16
CA SER A 31 9.96 38.15 -5.97
C SER A 31 9.03 37.10 -5.35
N GLY A 32 9.54 35.89 -5.07
CA GLY A 32 8.76 34.77 -4.55
C GLY A 32 7.93 34.04 -5.60
N THR A 33 8.17 34.27 -6.90
CA THR A 33 7.46 33.58 -7.99
C THR A 33 8.21 32.32 -8.41
N ALA A 34 7.59 31.44 -9.20
CA ALA A 34 8.27 30.24 -9.71
C ALA A 34 9.54 30.56 -10.53
N ALA A 35 9.50 31.64 -11.32
CA ALA A 35 10.63 32.08 -12.15
C ALA A 35 11.67 32.88 -11.36
N ASP A 36 11.25 33.50 -10.25
CA ASP A 36 12.10 34.35 -9.41
C ASP A 36 11.78 34.10 -7.93
N PRO A 37 12.24 32.96 -7.37
CA PRO A 37 11.94 32.56 -6.00
C PRO A 37 12.69 33.44 -5.00
N TYR A 38 12.18 33.54 -3.77
CA TYR A 38 12.92 34.18 -2.69
C TYR A 38 14.20 33.40 -2.39
N LEU A 39 15.34 34.08 -2.45
CA LEU A 39 16.67 33.48 -2.33
C LEU A 39 17.20 33.59 -0.89
N ILE A 40 17.67 32.46 -0.36
CA ILE A 40 18.15 32.34 1.02
C ILE A 40 19.62 31.92 1.00
N TYR A 41 20.50 32.79 1.49
CA TYR A 41 21.96 32.61 1.46
C TYR A 41 22.57 32.42 2.85
N THR A 42 21.93 32.93 3.91
CA THR A 42 22.51 32.98 5.25
C THR A 42 21.51 32.54 6.32
N ALA A 43 22.03 32.26 7.52
CA ALA A 43 21.22 31.95 8.69
C ALA A 43 20.26 33.09 9.05
N GLU A 44 20.68 34.35 8.87
CA GLU A 44 19.85 35.52 9.12
C GLU A 44 18.72 35.65 8.09
N HIS A 45 18.94 35.30 6.82
CA HIS A 45 17.87 35.25 5.82
C HIS A 45 16.84 34.19 6.17
N LEU A 46 17.29 33.01 6.58
CA LEU A 46 16.42 31.91 6.98
C LEU A 46 15.62 32.28 8.24
N LYS A 47 16.28 32.88 9.23
CA LYS A 47 15.63 33.40 10.44
C LYS A 47 14.58 34.47 10.09
N ALA A 48 14.91 35.42 9.23
CA ALA A 48 13.98 36.45 8.79
C ALA A 48 12.75 35.86 8.07
N LEU A 49 12.90 34.78 7.30
CA LEU A 49 11.76 34.07 6.70
C LEU A 49 10.82 33.47 7.75
N GLY A 50 11.36 32.95 8.85
CA GLY A 50 10.56 32.43 9.97
C GLY A 50 9.77 33.50 10.71
N GLU A 51 10.25 34.74 10.72
CA GLU A 51 9.58 35.88 11.36
C GLU A 51 8.57 36.56 10.42
N ASP A 52 8.76 36.44 9.09
CA ASP A 52 7.93 37.07 8.07
C ASP A 52 6.75 36.20 7.63
N ARG A 53 5.78 36.07 8.53
CA ARG A 53 4.60 35.24 8.28
C ARG A 53 3.72 35.72 7.13
N ALA A 54 3.76 37.02 6.81
CA ALA A 54 3.01 37.58 5.68
C ALA A 54 3.46 37.04 4.32
N SER A 55 4.62 36.38 4.28
CA SER A 55 5.22 35.86 3.06
C SER A 55 4.81 34.44 2.72
N TRP A 56 4.18 33.72 3.65
CA TRP A 56 3.84 32.29 3.53
C TRP A 56 2.59 32.08 2.68
N GLY A 57 2.64 32.49 1.41
CA GLY A 57 1.55 32.33 0.46
C GLY A 57 1.59 30.98 -0.25
N TYR A 58 0.42 30.44 -0.59
CA TYR A 58 0.26 29.10 -1.19
C TYR A 58 1.08 28.85 -2.47
N TYR A 59 1.35 29.90 -3.26
CA TYR A 59 2.11 29.84 -4.51
C TYR A 59 3.48 30.52 -4.42
N VAL A 60 3.95 30.84 -3.22
CA VAL A 60 5.24 31.51 -3.03
C VAL A 60 6.36 30.47 -3.07
N HIS A 61 7.43 30.80 -3.78
CA HIS A 61 8.60 29.93 -3.93
C HIS A 61 9.80 30.47 -3.15
N TYR A 62 10.45 29.56 -2.42
CA TYR A 62 11.70 29.82 -1.69
C TYR A 62 12.78 28.87 -2.17
N LYS A 63 14.03 29.35 -2.21
CA LYS A 63 15.17 28.55 -2.66
C LYS A 63 16.41 28.80 -1.82
N LEU A 64 16.98 27.75 -1.26
CA LEU A 64 18.32 27.82 -0.66
C LEU A 64 19.38 27.95 -1.75
N MET A 65 20.31 28.87 -1.52
CA MET A 65 21.43 29.15 -2.43
C MET A 65 22.78 28.75 -1.83
N ALA A 66 22.83 28.53 -0.51
CA ALA A 66 24.01 28.07 0.21
C ALA A 66 23.60 27.06 1.29
N ASP A 67 24.58 26.26 1.75
CA ASP A 67 24.45 25.52 2.99
C ASP A 67 24.44 26.52 4.16
N ILE A 68 23.58 26.29 5.15
CA ILE A 68 23.33 27.22 6.25
C ILE A 68 23.71 26.55 7.56
N ASP A 69 24.61 27.17 8.32
CA ASP A 69 24.95 26.75 9.68
C ASP A 69 24.23 27.66 10.70
N LEU A 70 23.45 27.07 11.61
CA LEU A 70 22.70 27.79 12.64
C LEU A 70 23.46 27.95 13.97
N ALA A 71 24.65 27.35 14.13
CA ALA A 71 25.39 27.40 15.40
C ALA A 71 25.78 28.83 15.83
N GLY A 72 25.94 29.75 14.88
CA GLY A 72 26.33 31.15 15.13
C GLY A 72 25.16 32.10 15.47
N LEU A 73 23.91 31.64 15.37
CA LEU A 73 22.75 32.49 15.64
C LEU A 73 22.70 32.89 17.12
N GLN A 74 22.74 34.20 17.39
CA GLN A 74 22.68 34.76 18.74
C GLN A 74 21.33 34.52 19.43
N THR A 75 20.27 34.33 18.64
CA THR A 75 18.92 34.06 19.12
C THR A 75 18.36 32.86 18.36
N PRO A 76 17.64 31.94 19.03
CA PRO A 76 16.99 30.83 18.36
C PRO A 76 16.08 31.30 17.22
N MET A 77 16.08 30.56 16.12
CA MET A 77 15.12 30.75 15.05
C MET A 77 13.74 30.27 15.49
N GLN A 78 12.68 30.97 15.06
CA GLN A 78 11.31 30.50 15.25
C GLN A 78 10.98 29.41 14.22
N PRO A 79 10.33 28.30 14.63
CA PRO A 79 9.76 27.34 13.70
C PRO A 79 8.86 28.00 12.66
N PHE A 80 8.88 27.47 11.44
CA PHE A 80 8.04 27.96 10.36
C PHE A 80 6.65 27.34 10.47
N GLY A 81 5.64 28.17 10.68
CA GLY A 81 4.25 27.73 10.80
C GLY A 81 3.88 27.13 12.16
N ASN A 82 2.61 27.29 12.54
CA ASN A 82 2.00 26.72 13.74
C ASN A 82 0.49 26.48 13.51
N ASN A 83 -0.28 26.20 14.58
CA ASN A 83 -1.73 25.98 14.51
C ASN A 83 -2.51 27.20 13.97
N ASP A 84 -2.09 28.42 14.30
CA ASP A 84 -2.79 29.65 13.92
C ASP A 84 -2.47 30.08 12.49
N GLN A 85 -1.21 29.88 12.08
CA GLN A 85 -0.73 30.26 10.76
C GLN A 85 0.26 29.22 10.25
N ARG A 86 -0.15 28.49 9.22
CA ARG A 86 0.63 27.42 8.60
C ARG A 86 1.67 28.01 7.65
N PHE A 87 2.82 27.35 7.52
CA PHE A 87 3.77 27.66 6.46
C PHE A 87 3.25 27.08 5.14
N MET A 88 3.04 27.92 4.13
CA MET A 88 2.56 27.53 2.81
C MET A 88 3.58 27.87 1.72
N GLY A 89 3.40 27.29 0.53
CA GLY A 89 4.23 27.56 -0.64
C GLY A 89 5.10 26.38 -1.05
N ILE A 90 6.23 26.66 -1.68
CA ILE A 90 7.18 25.66 -2.17
C ILE A 90 8.58 26.02 -1.67
N PHE A 91 9.13 25.21 -0.78
CA PHE A 91 10.48 25.36 -0.24
C PHE A 91 11.43 24.39 -0.94
N ASN A 92 12.30 24.91 -1.80
CA ASN A 92 13.31 24.13 -2.49
C ASN A 92 14.69 24.30 -1.82
N GLY A 93 15.12 23.28 -1.10
CA GLY A 93 16.46 23.21 -0.52
C GLY A 93 17.57 23.17 -1.57
N ASN A 94 17.28 22.90 -2.85
CA ASN A 94 18.23 22.96 -3.96
C ASN A 94 19.49 22.09 -3.73
N GLY A 95 19.34 20.97 -3.01
CA GLY A 95 20.43 20.08 -2.62
C GLY A 95 21.36 20.65 -1.55
N LYS A 96 20.94 21.72 -0.85
CA LYS A 96 21.67 22.37 0.24
C LYS A 96 21.24 21.84 1.59
N THR A 97 22.08 22.13 2.59
CA THR A 97 21.85 21.70 3.97
C THR A 97 21.57 22.85 4.93
N ILE A 98 20.87 22.54 6.02
CA ILE A 98 20.80 23.36 7.22
C ILE A 98 21.40 22.55 8.37
N SER A 99 22.45 23.06 9.01
CA SER A 99 23.18 22.37 10.05
C SER A 99 22.93 22.97 11.43
N ASN A 100 23.07 22.16 12.48
CA ASN A 100 23.04 22.58 13.87
C ASN A 100 21.71 23.23 14.30
N LEU A 101 20.60 22.78 13.71
CA LEU A 101 19.27 23.19 14.13
C LEU A 101 19.01 22.74 15.57
N LYS A 102 18.75 23.71 16.45
CA LYS A 102 18.44 23.47 17.86
C LYS A 102 17.04 23.98 18.20
N ILE A 103 16.19 23.10 18.72
CA ILE A 103 14.86 23.45 19.25
C ILE A 103 14.70 22.82 20.63
N GLU A 104 14.49 23.66 21.64
CA GLU A 104 14.24 23.23 23.03
C GLU A 104 12.91 23.84 23.50
N VAL A 105 11.90 23.00 23.66
CA VAL A 105 10.57 23.40 24.13
C VAL A 105 10.07 22.39 25.16
N SER A 106 9.36 22.83 26.21
CA SER A 106 8.83 21.89 27.20
C SER A 106 7.60 21.14 26.70
N SER A 107 6.75 21.80 25.91
CA SER A 107 5.54 21.25 25.28
C SER A 107 5.18 22.03 24.01
N GLY A 108 4.30 21.47 23.19
CA GLY A 108 3.80 22.07 21.95
C GLY A 108 3.20 21.02 21.02
N ASP A 109 2.29 21.42 20.14
CA ASP A 109 1.62 20.47 19.25
C ASP A 109 2.50 20.06 18.07
N TYR A 110 3.13 21.02 17.40
CA TYR A 110 3.98 20.76 16.24
C TYR A 110 5.36 21.36 16.40
N VAL A 111 6.38 20.51 16.41
CA VAL A 111 7.77 20.89 16.64
C VAL A 111 8.65 20.40 15.51
N GLY A 112 9.39 21.31 14.88
CA GLY A 112 10.34 21.06 13.80
C GLY A 112 10.84 22.37 13.18
N LEU A 113 11.73 22.30 12.19
CA LEU A 113 12.09 23.47 11.37
C LEU A 113 10.83 24.14 10.82
N PHE A 114 9.92 23.32 10.30
CA PHE A 114 8.55 23.69 10.02
C PHE A 114 7.67 23.13 11.13
N GLY A 115 7.09 23.98 11.99
CA GLY A 115 6.11 23.51 12.96
C GLY A 115 4.92 22.88 12.23
N CYS A 116 4.20 23.67 11.43
CA CYS A 116 3.07 23.21 10.64
C CYS A 116 3.23 23.63 9.16
N ALA A 117 3.42 22.65 8.28
CA ALA A 117 3.65 22.86 6.84
C ALA A 117 2.46 22.40 5.97
N GLU A 118 1.86 23.35 5.27
CA GLU A 118 1.06 23.13 4.06
C GLU A 118 1.86 23.56 2.82
N ALA A 119 3.11 23.15 2.78
CA ALA A 119 4.07 23.50 1.74
C ALA A 119 4.69 22.25 1.13
N GLU A 120 5.00 22.32 -0.15
CA GLU A 120 5.89 21.33 -0.77
C GLU A 120 7.32 21.62 -0.31
N ILE A 121 8.00 20.62 0.24
CA ILE A 121 9.37 20.77 0.73
C ILE A 121 10.24 19.75 0.00
N ARG A 122 11.26 20.22 -0.70
CA ARG A 122 12.09 19.33 -1.51
C ARG A 122 13.58 19.63 -1.47
N ASN A 123 14.39 18.58 -1.63
CA ASN A 123 15.84 18.64 -1.80
C ASN A 123 16.56 19.38 -0.66
N LEU A 124 16.17 19.13 0.59
CA LEU A 124 16.71 19.79 1.77
C LEU A 124 17.31 18.76 2.75
N GLY A 125 18.58 18.94 3.11
CA GLY A 125 19.24 18.17 4.17
C GLY A 125 19.26 18.92 5.50
N LEU A 126 19.01 18.21 6.60
CA LEU A 126 19.25 18.71 7.96
C LEU A 126 20.40 17.93 8.59
N ILE A 127 21.43 18.61 9.06
CA ILE A 127 22.64 17.99 9.60
C ILE A 127 22.79 18.30 11.08
N ASN A 128 23.10 17.29 11.89
CA ASN A 128 23.37 17.44 13.33
C ASN A 128 22.26 18.20 14.08
N VAL A 129 21.04 17.69 13.99
CA VAL A 129 19.88 18.31 14.64
C VAL A 129 19.84 18.03 16.15
N ASN A 130 19.33 18.95 16.94
CA ASN A 130 19.06 18.75 18.36
C ASN A 130 17.67 19.28 18.71
N ILE A 131 16.68 18.39 18.65
CA ILE A 131 15.28 18.69 18.95
C ILE A 131 14.91 18.02 20.26
N ASN A 132 14.62 18.81 21.29
CA ASN A 132 14.23 18.33 22.62
C ASN A 132 12.86 18.91 23.00
N ALA A 133 11.82 18.08 22.91
CA ALA A 133 10.42 18.46 23.08
C ALA A 133 9.61 17.44 23.90
N PRO A 134 10.00 17.15 25.16
CA PRO A 134 9.60 15.93 25.88
C PRO A 134 8.11 15.79 26.19
N GLN A 135 7.29 16.84 26.09
CA GLN A 135 5.82 16.78 26.23
C GLN A 135 5.07 17.10 24.93
N SER A 136 5.75 17.19 23.79
CA SER A 136 5.15 17.58 22.51
C SER A 136 4.55 16.42 21.73
N THR A 137 3.49 16.70 20.97
CA THR A 137 2.62 15.68 20.36
C THR A 137 2.99 15.27 18.95
N SER A 138 3.56 16.15 18.14
CA SER A 138 4.02 15.83 16.79
C SER A 138 5.37 16.49 16.58
N VAL A 139 6.41 15.67 16.52
CA VAL A 139 7.80 16.15 16.56
C VAL A 139 8.58 15.51 15.41
N GLY A 140 9.21 16.35 14.59
CA GLY A 140 10.18 15.90 13.60
C GLY A 140 11.17 17.00 13.27
N ALA A 141 12.39 16.64 12.86
CA ALA A 141 13.41 17.65 12.61
C ALA A 141 13.03 18.60 11.46
N LEU A 142 12.51 18.03 10.36
CA LEU A 142 12.00 18.82 9.25
C LEU A 142 10.65 19.41 9.60
N ALA A 143 9.67 18.59 9.96
CA ALA A 143 8.34 19.08 10.28
C ALA A 143 7.68 18.41 11.49
N GLY A 144 6.97 19.20 12.29
CA GLY A 144 6.02 18.64 13.26
C GLY A 144 4.81 18.03 12.53
N PHE A 145 4.21 18.82 11.63
CA PHE A 145 3.09 18.40 10.78
C PHE A 145 3.33 18.78 9.31
N SER A 146 3.00 17.87 8.38
CA SER A 146 3.01 18.13 6.94
C SER A 146 1.74 17.70 6.22
N ALA A 147 1.18 18.57 5.38
CA ALA A 147 -0.02 18.32 4.58
C ALA A 147 0.23 18.35 3.05
N ARG A 148 1.46 18.60 2.61
CA ARG A 148 1.87 18.55 1.20
C ARG A 148 3.18 17.80 1.01
N ALA A 149 3.47 17.46 -0.25
CA ALA A 149 4.52 16.51 -0.61
C ALA A 149 5.90 16.89 -0.07
N ILE A 150 6.64 15.87 0.37
CA ILE A 150 8.04 16.00 0.82
C ILE A 150 8.89 15.08 -0.04
N GLU A 151 9.91 15.63 -0.70
CA GLU A 151 10.71 14.90 -1.70
C GLU A 151 12.21 15.16 -1.55
N GLY A 152 13.05 14.13 -1.51
CA GLY A 152 14.51 14.34 -1.52
C GLY A 152 15.03 15.03 -0.25
N CYS A 153 14.30 14.92 0.87
CA CYS A 153 14.64 15.57 2.13
C CYS A 153 15.21 14.58 3.13
N TYR A 154 16.16 15.01 3.95
CA TYR A 154 16.80 14.09 4.88
C TYR A 154 17.29 14.72 6.18
N VAL A 155 17.52 13.86 7.17
CA VAL A 155 18.24 14.19 8.41
C VAL A 155 19.46 13.29 8.53
N ASP A 156 20.62 13.89 8.78
CA ASP A 156 21.88 13.17 9.00
C ASP A 156 22.51 13.55 10.35
N GLY A 157 22.51 12.59 11.27
CA GLY A 157 23.00 12.77 12.64
C GLY A 157 22.12 13.64 13.55
N GLY A 158 22.43 13.59 14.84
CA GLY A 158 21.71 14.34 15.86
C GLY A 158 20.61 13.54 16.57
N THR A 159 19.74 14.25 17.29
CA THR A 159 18.69 13.67 18.14
C THR A 159 17.36 14.39 18.00
N VAL A 160 16.27 13.62 17.97
CA VAL A 160 14.89 14.11 18.01
C VAL A 160 14.14 13.45 19.17
N SER A 161 13.66 14.26 20.11
CA SER A 161 12.92 13.79 21.28
C SER A 161 11.55 14.46 21.39
N GLY A 162 10.50 13.65 21.56
CA GLY A 162 9.11 14.08 21.70
C GLY A 162 8.33 13.22 22.70
N ARG A 163 7.02 13.45 22.84
CA ARG A 163 6.13 12.57 23.63
C ARG A 163 5.36 11.60 22.73
N LYS A 164 4.67 12.14 21.73
CA LYS A 164 3.81 11.38 20.82
C LYS A 164 4.20 11.73 19.38
N GLU A 165 3.86 10.84 18.43
CA GLU A 165 4.05 11.03 16.97
C GLU A 165 5.39 11.66 16.64
N VAL A 166 6.46 10.94 17.03
CA VAL A 166 7.84 11.39 16.89
C VAL A 166 8.46 10.69 15.70
N GLY A 167 8.87 11.45 14.69
CA GLY A 167 9.64 10.97 13.55
C GLY A 167 10.98 11.67 13.45
N GLY A 168 12.03 11.01 12.97
CA GLY A 168 13.30 11.69 12.75
C GLY A 168 13.17 12.85 11.75
N LEU A 169 12.40 12.65 10.68
CA LEU A 169 12.14 13.68 9.67
C LEU A 169 10.84 14.43 9.96
N VAL A 170 9.72 13.73 10.10
CA VAL A 170 8.39 14.33 10.28
C VAL A 170 7.61 13.67 11.40
N GLY A 171 6.97 14.44 12.28
CA GLY A 171 6.08 13.90 13.31
C GLY A 171 4.83 13.26 12.71
N THR A 172 3.97 14.07 12.12
CA THR A 172 2.67 13.65 11.55
C THR A 172 2.58 14.06 10.08
N SER A 173 2.33 13.10 9.18
CA SER A 173 2.17 13.36 7.73
C SER A 173 0.78 13.02 7.21
N TYR A 174 0.18 14.00 6.52
CA TYR A 174 -1.03 13.89 5.70
C TYR A 174 -0.70 13.96 4.20
N ALA A 175 0.57 13.74 3.85
CA ALA A 175 1.07 13.90 2.49
C ALA A 175 1.93 12.72 2.05
N SER A 176 2.06 12.60 0.73
CA SER A 176 3.00 11.65 0.14
C SER A 176 4.45 12.09 0.35
N MET A 177 5.34 11.13 0.56
CA MET A 177 6.76 11.36 0.80
C MET A 177 7.60 10.46 -0.10
N SER A 178 8.66 10.98 -0.69
CA SER A 178 9.51 10.20 -1.59
C SER A 178 11.00 10.54 -1.51
N GLN A 179 11.86 9.53 -1.63
CA GLN A 179 13.32 9.71 -1.66
C GLN A 179 13.87 10.46 -0.43
N CYS A 180 13.33 10.14 0.74
CA CYS A 180 13.67 10.78 2.00
C CYS A 180 14.35 9.81 2.96
N TYR A 181 15.21 10.31 3.86
CA TYR A 181 15.79 9.46 4.89
C TYR A 181 16.03 10.16 6.23
N ALA A 182 16.16 9.37 7.30
CA ALA A 182 16.56 9.87 8.61
C ALA A 182 17.63 8.97 9.25
N ALA A 183 18.76 9.57 9.60
CA ALA A 183 19.90 8.97 10.28
C ALA A 183 20.19 9.66 11.62
N CYS A 184 19.15 10.11 12.33
CA CYS A 184 19.22 10.71 13.66
C CYS A 184 18.54 9.81 14.70
N ASN A 185 19.00 9.84 15.95
CA ASN A 185 18.37 9.06 17.02
C ASN A 185 17.01 9.66 17.38
N VAL A 186 16.00 8.82 17.56
CA VAL A 186 14.62 9.25 17.85
C VAL A 186 14.15 8.67 19.17
N SER A 187 13.63 9.51 20.06
CA SER A 187 13.04 9.07 21.34
C SER A 187 11.64 9.63 21.56
N GLY A 188 10.71 8.79 22.00
CA GLY A 188 9.37 9.22 22.41
C GLY A 188 8.62 8.20 23.26
N ASN A 189 7.31 8.40 23.47
CA ASN A 189 6.48 7.45 24.21
C ASN A 189 5.57 6.65 23.26
N GLU A 190 4.79 7.32 22.41
CA GLU A 190 3.75 6.69 21.57
C GLU A 190 3.92 7.09 20.09
N LYS A 191 3.81 6.11 19.17
CA LYS A 191 3.95 6.32 17.71
C LYS A 191 5.30 6.93 17.36
N VAL A 192 6.35 6.16 17.57
CA VAL A 192 7.73 6.62 17.36
C VAL A 192 8.31 5.90 16.15
N GLY A 193 8.76 6.65 15.15
CA GLY A 193 9.37 6.10 13.94
C GLY A 193 10.70 6.76 13.60
N GLY A 194 11.58 6.03 12.92
CA GLY A 194 12.86 6.60 12.47
C GLY A 194 12.67 7.75 11.48
N LEU A 195 11.69 7.65 10.56
CA LEU A 195 11.37 8.69 9.58
C LEU A 195 10.10 9.47 9.98
N LEU A 196 9.02 8.74 10.30
CA LEU A 196 7.67 9.27 10.54
C LEU A 196 7.09 8.78 11.87
N GLY A 197 6.49 9.67 12.66
CA GLY A 197 5.69 9.25 13.82
C GLY A 197 4.35 8.63 13.39
N TRP A 198 3.57 9.37 12.60
CA TRP A 198 2.27 8.92 12.08
C TRP A 198 2.07 9.30 10.61
N HIS A 199 1.47 8.39 9.84
CA HIS A 199 1.16 8.58 8.41
C HIS A 199 -0.33 8.33 8.08
N ALA A 200 -0.93 9.26 7.35
CA ALA A 200 -2.35 9.25 6.99
C ALA A 200 -2.73 8.22 5.92
N GLU A 201 -4.03 7.94 5.85
CA GLU A 201 -4.64 7.13 4.79
C GLU A 201 -4.56 7.82 3.42
N HIS A 202 -4.65 7.02 2.34
CA HIS A 202 -4.62 7.45 0.93
C HIS A 202 -3.33 8.12 0.44
N GLN A 203 -2.32 8.26 1.29
CA GLN A 203 -1.01 8.81 0.94
C GLN A 203 0.05 7.72 0.85
N THR A 204 1.10 7.96 0.06
CA THR A 204 2.19 7.00 -0.14
C THR A 204 3.51 7.53 0.40
N VAL A 205 4.20 6.73 1.21
CA VAL A 205 5.62 6.92 1.53
C VAL A 205 6.40 5.96 0.65
N SER A 206 7.31 6.47 -0.17
CA SER A 206 8.02 5.64 -1.15
C SER A 206 9.52 5.90 -1.25
N GLN A 207 10.31 4.86 -1.50
CA GLN A 207 11.77 5.00 -1.65
C GLN A 207 12.40 5.76 -0.46
N CYS A 208 12.00 5.43 0.76
CA CYS A 208 12.46 6.10 1.97
C CYS A 208 13.10 5.12 2.96
N TYR A 209 14.00 5.61 3.81
CA TYR A 209 14.66 4.76 4.79
C TYR A 209 15.05 5.43 6.10
N ALA A 210 15.34 4.61 7.12
CA ALA A 210 15.88 5.05 8.40
C ALA A 210 16.98 4.08 8.92
N THR A 211 18.02 4.64 9.55
CA THR A 211 19.23 3.87 9.91
C THR A 211 19.71 4.03 11.35
N ALA A 212 19.16 4.97 12.12
CA ALA A 212 19.63 5.28 13.48
C ALA A 212 18.82 4.54 14.56
N THR A 213 19.14 4.76 15.84
CA THR A 213 18.42 4.11 16.95
C THR A 213 17.10 4.81 17.25
N ILE A 214 16.02 4.02 17.37
CA ILE A 214 14.68 4.45 17.73
C ILE A 214 14.35 3.89 19.13
N SER A 215 13.87 4.75 20.03
CA SER A 215 13.41 4.35 21.36
C SER A 215 12.01 4.88 21.65
N GLY A 216 11.09 3.98 21.95
CA GLY A 216 9.70 4.30 22.27
C GLY A 216 9.15 3.47 23.41
N THR A 217 7.88 3.68 23.76
CA THR A 217 7.13 2.79 24.67
C THR A 217 6.10 1.97 23.89
N GLN A 218 5.30 2.61 23.04
CA GLN A 218 4.20 2.00 22.30
C GLN A 218 4.19 2.44 20.82
N ASP A 219 3.82 1.53 19.92
CA ASP A 219 3.73 1.76 18.47
C ASP A 219 5.08 2.25 17.92
N VAL A 220 6.12 1.41 18.04
CA VAL A 220 7.50 1.79 17.72
C VAL A 220 7.95 1.07 16.46
N GLY A 221 8.30 1.82 15.42
CA GLY A 221 8.76 1.29 14.14
C GLY A 221 10.13 1.81 13.74
N GLY A 222 10.94 0.98 13.08
CA GLY A 222 12.23 1.47 12.56
C GLY A 222 12.09 2.58 11.53
N LEU A 223 11.02 2.59 10.72
CA LEU A 223 10.70 3.64 9.76
C LEU A 223 9.52 4.50 10.20
N VAL A 224 8.39 3.87 10.54
CA VAL A 224 7.12 4.57 10.84
C VAL A 224 6.52 4.05 12.15
N GLY A 225 6.20 4.94 13.08
CA GLY A 225 5.53 4.55 14.33
C GLY A 225 4.16 3.93 14.07
N ALA A 226 3.26 4.69 13.43
CA ALA A 226 1.95 4.21 13.01
C ALA A 226 1.59 4.63 11.57
N ASN A 227 1.04 3.69 10.80
CA ASN A 227 0.71 3.91 9.40
C ASN A 227 -0.75 3.58 9.08
N ARG A 228 -1.40 4.44 8.28
CA ARG A 228 -2.71 4.17 7.67
C ARG A 228 -2.68 4.18 6.13
N GLY A 229 -1.55 4.60 5.55
CA GLY A 229 -1.37 4.73 4.11
C GLY A 229 -0.59 3.58 3.50
N VAL A 230 0.05 3.86 2.36
CA VAL A 230 0.89 2.89 1.65
C VAL A 230 2.36 3.16 1.97
N LEU A 231 3.08 2.12 2.38
CA LEU A 231 4.54 2.11 2.36
C LEU A 231 5.02 1.30 1.17
N LYS A 232 5.88 1.89 0.33
CA LYS A 232 6.34 1.23 -0.90
C LYS A 232 7.82 1.43 -1.15
N ASP A 233 8.56 0.37 -1.42
CA ASP A 233 9.99 0.46 -1.71
C ASP A 233 10.74 1.16 -0.55
N CYS A 234 10.53 0.75 0.69
CA CYS A 234 11.11 1.41 1.87
C CYS A 234 11.86 0.43 2.77
N TYR A 235 12.83 0.90 3.57
CA TYR A 235 13.53 0.01 4.49
C TYR A 235 13.96 0.66 5.82
N ALA A 236 14.18 -0.18 6.83
CA ALA A 236 14.76 0.23 8.11
C ALA A 236 15.86 -0.74 8.54
N ILE A 237 17.02 -0.18 8.91
CA ILE A 237 18.18 -0.96 9.42
C ILE A 237 18.66 -0.49 10.78
N GLY A 238 18.01 0.52 11.34
CA GLY A 238 18.29 1.05 12.66
C GLY A 238 17.76 0.16 13.79
N GLU A 239 18.39 0.25 14.96
CA GLU A 239 17.98 -0.49 16.16
C GLU A 239 16.68 0.10 16.75
N VAL A 240 15.72 -0.76 17.14
CA VAL A 240 14.39 -0.36 17.62
C VAL A 240 14.15 -0.90 19.03
N HIS A 241 13.88 0.00 19.99
CA HIS A 241 13.58 -0.32 21.38
C HIS A 241 12.15 0.09 21.71
N GLY A 242 11.33 -0.82 22.21
CA GLY A 242 9.97 -0.50 22.66
C GLY A 242 9.41 -1.46 23.69
N ASN A 243 8.18 -1.23 24.13
CA ASN A 243 7.47 -2.14 25.04
C ASN A 243 6.33 -2.88 24.35
N PHE A 244 5.46 -2.18 23.61
CA PHE A 244 4.26 -2.76 23.01
C PHE A 244 4.09 -2.34 21.55
N LEU A 245 3.75 -3.30 20.68
CA LEU A 245 3.61 -3.12 19.22
C LEU A 245 4.89 -2.51 18.61
N VAL A 246 5.96 -3.30 18.67
CA VAL A 246 7.27 -2.93 18.14
C VAL A 246 7.51 -3.70 16.84
N GLY A 247 7.86 -3.01 15.76
CA GLY A 247 8.21 -3.65 14.50
C GLY A 247 9.49 -3.10 13.89
N GLY A 248 10.25 -3.96 13.21
CA GLY A 248 11.50 -3.56 12.58
C GLY A 248 11.34 -2.45 11.54
N LEU A 249 10.22 -2.40 10.82
CA LEU A 249 9.86 -1.32 9.88
C LEU A 249 8.76 -0.41 10.45
N MET A 250 7.70 -1.01 11.04
CA MET A 250 6.49 -0.29 11.45
C MET A 250 5.99 -0.75 12.82
N GLY A 251 5.60 0.17 13.70
CA GLY A 251 5.00 -0.19 14.98
C GLY A 251 3.58 -0.74 14.84
N ASN A 252 2.68 0.06 14.29
CA ASN A 252 1.26 -0.27 14.20
C ASN A 252 0.66 0.11 12.85
N SER A 253 -0.13 -0.80 12.26
CA SER A 253 -0.99 -0.50 11.12
C SER A 253 -2.43 -0.34 11.58
N VAL A 254 -3.01 0.86 11.37
CA VAL A 254 -4.41 1.11 11.72
C VAL A 254 -5.23 1.28 10.44
N GLY A 255 -6.16 0.36 10.17
CA GLY A 255 -7.04 0.44 9.00
C GLY A 255 -6.46 -0.23 7.74
N LYS A 256 -6.72 0.33 6.56
CA LYS A 256 -6.38 -0.27 5.24
C LYS A 256 -4.92 -0.04 4.79
N GLY A 257 -3.99 0.17 5.73
CA GLY A 257 -2.59 0.37 5.41
C GLY A 257 -2.00 -0.85 4.69
N THR A 258 -1.23 -0.63 3.62
CA THR A 258 -0.63 -1.71 2.81
C THR A 258 0.86 -1.47 2.65
N ILE A 259 1.66 -2.53 2.68
CA ILE A 259 3.12 -2.45 2.56
C ILE A 259 3.58 -3.23 1.32
N TRP A 260 4.48 -2.63 0.52
CA TRP A 260 4.98 -3.20 -0.73
C TRP A 260 6.49 -3.08 -0.82
N ASN A 261 7.19 -4.16 -1.17
CA ASN A 261 8.63 -4.13 -1.44
C ASN A 261 9.43 -3.45 -0.32
N CYS A 262 9.12 -3.78 0.94
CA CYS A 262 9.79 -3.18 2.08
C CYS A 262 10.58 -4.22 2.87
N TYR A 263 11.62 -3.78 3.57
CA TYR A 263 12.33 -4.67 4.49
C TYR A 263 12.81 -4.03 5.80
N ALA A 264 13.00 -4.88 6.80
CA ALA A 264 13.65 -4.54 8.07
C ALA A 264 14.88 -5.42 8.34
N ALA A 265 15.98 -4.82 8.77
CA ALA A 265 17.21 -5.53 9.14
C ALA A 265 17.95 -4.92 10.33
N GLY A 266 17.24 -4.16 11.18
CA GLY A 266 17.77 -3.61 12.43
C GLY A 266 17.32 -4.42 13.65
N LEU A 267 18.18 -4.51 14.67
CA LEU A 267 17.88 -5.20 15.92
C LEU A 267 16.59 -4.64 16.54
N THR A 268 15.64 -5.52 16.86
CA THR A 268 14.34 -5.14 17.42
C THR A 268 14.19 -5.72 18.82
N ILE A 269 14.13 -4.86 19.82
CA ILE A 269 14.01 -5.22 21.24
C ILE A 269 12.64 -4.75 21.75
N ALA A 270 11.83 -5.70 22.22
CA ALA A 270 10.57 -5.41 22.88
C ALA A 270 10.42 -6.18 24.20
N THR A 271 9.73 -5.59 25.17
CA THR A 271 9.32 -6.30 26.40
C THR A 271 7.96 -7.00 26.27
N GLY A 272 7.16 -6.63 25.27
CA GLY A 272 5.85 -7.21 24.92
C GLY A 272 5.82 -7.68 23.46
N THR A 273 4.73 -7.38 22.73
CA THR A 273 4.58 -7.80 21.33
C THR A 273 5.62 -7.15 20.41
N ALA A 274 6.39 -7.98 19.72
CA ALA A 274 7.33 -7.59 18.68
C ALA A 274 7.06 -8.39 17.41
N GLY A 275 7.28 -7.80 16.24
CA GLY A 275 7.38 -8.54 14.99
C GLY A 275 8.56 -8.07 14.14
N GLY A 276 9.06 -8.99 13.30
CA GLY A 276 10.24 -8.72 12.48
C GLY A 276 10.08 -7.53 11.53
N LEU A 277 8.92 -7.39 10.88
CA LEU A 277 8.59 -6.26 10.00
C LEU A 277 7.66 -5.24 10.66
N SER A 278 6.55 -5.71 11.23
CA SER A 278 5.50 -4.88 11.84
C SER A 278 5.29 -5.30 13.30
N GLY A 279 4.70 -4.45 14.14
CA GLY A 279 4.23 -4.84 15.48
C GLY A 279 2.81 -5.42 15.49
N THR A 280 2.07 -5.28 14.39
CA THR A 280 0.71 -5.82 14.18
C THR A 280 0.61 -6.57 12.86
N ASP A 281 -0.43 -7.40 12.70
CA ASP A 281 -0.75 -8.01 11.40
C ASP A 281 -1.20 -6.92 10.41
N VAL A 282 -0.66 -6.94 9.20
CA VAL A 282 -0.93 -5.99 8.13
C VAL A 282 -0.78 -6.69 6.77
N THR A 283 -1.61 -6.27 5.82
CA THR A 283 -1.47 -6.73 4.43
C THR A 283 -0.17 -6.20 3.85
N CYS A 284 0.74 -7.10 3.48
CA CYS A 284 2.00 -6.77 2.86
C CYS A 284 2.30 -7.70 1.67
N TYR A 285 3.02 -7.17 0.67
CA TYR A 285 3.40 -7.86 -0.55
C TYR A 285 4.89 -7.71 -0.79
N SER A 286 5.57 -8.83 -1.11
CA SER A 286 7.02 -8.86 -1.34
C SER A 286 7.81 -8.15 -0.23
N CYS A 287 7.44 -8.35 1.04
CA CYS A 287 8.07 -7.69 2.19
C CYS A 287 8.83 -8.69 3.06
N TYR A 288 10.01 -8.29 3.53
CA TYR A 288 10.93 -9.20 4.20
C TYR A 288 11.49 -8.63 5.50
N TRP A 289 11.89 -9.49 6.43
CA TRP A 289 12.78 -9.08 7.51
C TRP A 289 13.90 -10.09 7.69
N ASP A 290 15.02 -9.60 8.19
CA ASP A 290 16.15 -10.43 8.54
C ASP A 290 15.96 -11.04 9.94
N ILE A 291 15.75 -12.36 10.02
CA ILE A 291 15.52 -13.06 11.30
C ILE A 291 16.74 -13.01 12.23
N GLU A 292 17.95 -12.95 11.68
CA GLU A 292 19.21 -12.96 12.43
C GLU A 292 19.53 -11.54 12.92
N ALA A 293 19.38 -10.54 12.05
CA ALA A 293 19.67 -9.15 12.38
C ALA A 293 18.61 -8.53 13.31
N THR A 294 17.32 -8.84 13.10
CA THR A 294 16.24 -8.33 13.97
C THR A 294 16.18 -9.04 15.32
N GLY A 295 16.69 -10.27 15.42
CA GLY A 295 16.53 -11.14 16.57
C GLY A 295 15.12 -11.72 16.72
N GLN A 296 14.26 -11.58 15.71
CA GLN A 296 12.85 -12.01 15.75
C GLN A 296 12.65 -13.31 14.98
N ALA A 297 12.26 -14.37 15.71
CA ALA A 297 12.00 -15.70 15.15
C ALA A 297 10.62 -15.84 14.49
N ALA A 298 9.68 -14.93 14.77
CA ALA A 298 8.33 -14.93 14.23
C ALA A 298 7.94 -13.52 13.74
N ALA A 299 7.07 -13.49 12.74
CA ALA A 299 6.50 -12.27 12.19
C ALA A 299 5.33 -11.77 13.02
N SER A 300 4.92 -10.52 12.76
CA SER A 300 3.49 -10.22 12.63
C SER A 300 3.07 -10.09 11.14
N SER A 301 3.98 -9.81 10.19
CA SER A 301 3.69 -9.72 8.74
C SER A 301 4.97 -9.80 7.91
N GLY A 302 4.87 -10.21 6.64
CA GLY A 302 5.98 -10.37 5.68
C GLY A 302 6.52 -11.80 5.62
N ILE A 303 7.73 -11.97 5.09
CA ILE A 303 8.46 -13.25 5.09
C ILE A 303 9.85 -13.08 5.74
N GLY A 304 10.13 -13.90 6.76
CA GLY A 304 11.42 -13.93 7.44
C GLY A 304 12.47 -14.62 6.58
N LYS A 305 13.64 -14.01 6.46
CA LYS A 305 14.78 -14.53 5.70
C LYS A 305 16.04 -14.44 6.57
N THR A 306 16.97 -15.36 6.35
CA THR A 306 18.32 -15.28 6.95
C THR A 306 19.09 -14.08 6.38
N THR A 307 20.16 -13.63 7.04
CA THR A 307 21.03 -12.58 6.51
C THR A 307 21.61 -12.96 5.15
N ALA A 308 21.99 -14.23 4.97
CA ALA A 308 22.47 -14.72 3.69
C ALA A 308 21.41 -14.56 2.57
N GLN A 309 20.16 -14.97 2.84
CA GLN A 309 19.06 -14.81 1.88
C GLN A 309 18.74 -13.33 1.62
N MET A 310 18.75 -12.49 2.65
CA MET A 310 18.53 -11.05 2.55
C MET A 310 19.63 -10.31 1.77
N ARG A 311 20.76 -10.96 1.47
CA ARG A 311 21.84 -10.43 0.61
C ARG A 311 21.92 -11.14 -0.75
N THR A 312 20.91 -11.95 -1.07
CA THR A 312 20.83 -12.69 -2.34
C THR A 312 19.77 -12.04 -3.24
N ALA A 313 20.11 -11.63 -4.46
CA ALA A 313 19.20 -10.93 -5.38
C ALA A 313 17.89 -11.69 -5.63
N ASP A 314 17.97 -13.02 -5.81
CA ASP A 314 16.81 -13.87 -6.11
C ASP A 314 15.74 -13.85 -5.01
N THR A 315 16.11 -13.49 -3.77
CA THR A 315 15.15 -13.31 -2.67
C THR A 315 14.18 -12.16 -2.94
N PHE A 316 14.61 -11.13 -3.68
CA PHE A 316 13.87 -9.90 -3.94
C PHE A 316 13.29 -9.86 -5.36
N ARG A 317 12.82 -11.03 -5.83
CA ARG A 317 12.09 -11.14 -7.08
C ARG A 317 10.96 -10.11 -7.17
N GLY A 318 10.67 -9.60 -8.37
CA GLY A 318 9.66 -8.56 -8.59
C GLY A 318 10.11 -7.13 -8.27
N TRP A 319 11.06 -6.94 -7.34
CA TRP A 319 11.54 -5.61 -6.94
C TRP A 319 12.24 -4.84 -8.08
N GLY A 320 12.79 -5.56 -9.06
CA GLY A 320 13.44 -4.98 -10.24
C GLY A 320 12.50 -4.34 -11.27
N ARG A 321 11.17 -4.37 -11.07
CA ARG A 321 10.20 -3.69 -11.95
C ARG A 321 10.19 -2.18 -11.75
N SER A 322 10.48 -1.72 -10.53
CA SER A 322 10.88 -0.33 -10.30
C SER A 322 12.40 -0.27 -10.38
N ALA A 323 12.98 0.68 -11.12
CA ALA A 323 14.43 0.93 -11.08
C ALA A 323 14.88 1.53 -9.73
N ALA A 324 14.14 1.23 -8.66
CA ALA A 324 14.30 1.79 -7.33
C ALA A 324 15.38 1.06 -6.54
N TRP A 325 15.74 -0.19 -6.88
CA TRP A 325 16.60 -1.02 -6.04
C TRP A 325 17.87 -1.48 -6.74
N THR A 326 18.95 -1.56 -5.96
CA THR A 326 20.25 -2.13 -6.31
C THR A 326 20.69 -3.10 -5.22
N ILE A 327 21.54 -4.07 -5.55
CA ILE A 327 22.13 -4.99 -4.55
C ILE A 327 23.61 -5.24 -4.86
N ASP A 328 24.43 -5.30 -3.80
CA ASP A 328 25.80 -5.78 -3.85
C ASP A 328 25.80 -7.25 -3.40
N GLU A 329 25.67 -8.15 -4.37
CA GLU A 329 25.36 -9.57 -4.17
C GLU A 329 26.26 -10.24 -3.12
N GLY A 330 25.65 -10.81 -2.09
CA GLY A 330 26.32 -11.47 -0.96
C GLY A 330 27.00 -10.53 0.04
N ALA A 331 27.19 -9.25 -0.29
CA ALA A 331 27.90 -8.28 0.53
C ALA A 331 26.97 -7.40 1.37
N ASP A 332 25.90 -6.86 0.78
CA ASP A 332 24.97 -5.96 1.45
C ASP A 332 23.50 -6.25 1.10
N TYR A 333 22.59 -5.72 1.91
CA TYR A 333 21.15 -5.73 1.65
C TYR A 333 20.81 -4.86 0.42
N PRO A 334 19.63 -5.05 -0.20
CA PRO A 334 19.17 -4.14 -1.25
C PRO A 334 19.16 -2.67 -0.79
N ARG A 335 19.70 -1.78 -1.60
CA ARG A 335 19.73 -0.33 -1.38
C ARG A 335 18.93 0.37 -2.45
N LEU A 336 18.37 1.53 -2.12
CA LEU A 336 17.67 2.33 -3.08
C LEU A 336 18.69 2.93 -4.07
N ALA A 337 18.40 2.85 -5.37
CA ALA A 337 19.31 3.24 -6.43
C ALA A 337 19.75 4.71 -6.32
N TRP A 338 18.88 5.59 -5.79
CA TRP A 338 19.19 7.00 -5.61
C TRP A 338 20.21 7.27 -4.49
N GLU A 339 20.49 6.29 -3.61
CA GLU A 339 21.56 6.37 -2.61
C GLU A 339 22.97 6.29 -3.23
N LYS A 340 23.07 5.84 -4.49
CA LYS A 340 24.34 5.71 -5.25
C LYS A 340 25.40 4.88 -4.50
N LYS A 341 24.96 3.84 -3.77
CA LYS A 341 25.84 2.84 -3.15
C LYS A 341 26.34 1.85 -4.20
N GLN A 342 27.38 1.08 -3.83
CA GLN A 342 27.84 -0.04 -4.65
C GLN A 342 26.71 -1.05 -4.82
N GLY A 343 26.58 -1.59 -6.03
CA GLY A 343 25.59 -2.61 -6.37
C GLY A 343 25.15 -2.51 -7.83
N VAL A 344 24.45 -3.53 -8.29
CA VAL A 344 23.80 -3.54 -9.61
C VAL A 344 22.29 -3.46 -9.41
N PRO A 345 21.53 -2.87 -10.36
CA PRO A 345 20.08 -2.86 -10.28
C PRO A 345 19.54 -4.27 -10.07
N LEU A 346 18.59 -4.43 -9.14
CA LEU A 346 17.82 -5.65 -9.08
C LEU A 346 17.10 -5.78 -10.43
N THR A 347 17.38 -6.84 -11.16
CA THR A 347 16.63 -7.17 -12.37
C THR A 347 15.38 -7.95 -11.98
N THR A 348 14.39 -8.02 -12.86
CA THR A 348 13.28 -8.97 -12.68
C THR A 348 13.84 -10.39 -12.68
N ALA A 349 14.04 -10.98 -11.50
CA ALA A 349 14.40 -12.39 -11.40
C ALA A 349 13.32 -13.22 -12.13
N ALA A 350 13.76 -14.17 -12.93
CA ALA A 350 12.87 -14.99 -13.73
C ALA A 350 11.93 -15.80 -12.82
N PHE A 351 10.73 -16.11 -13.33
CA PHE A 351 9.81 -17.01 -12.64
C PHE A 351 10.50 -18.36 -12.36
N PRO A 352 10.29 -18.99 -11.18
CA PRO A 352 10.99 -20.22 -10.85
C PRO A 352 10.82 -21.26 -11.97
N GLY A 353 11.91 -21.94 -12.31
CA GLY A 353 12.00 -22.81 -13.48
C GLY A 353 12.50 -22.13 -14.76
N ASN A 354 12.60 -20.79 -14.81
CA ASN A 354 13.14 -19.99 -15.91
C ASN A 354 12.50 -20.22 -17.30
N ASP A 355 11.30 -20.79 -17.34
CA ASP A 355 10.57 -21.08 -18.57
C ASP A 355 9.35 -20.16 -18.70
N GLY A 356 9.40 -19.27 -19.70
CA GLY A 356 8.36 -18.27 -19.94
C GLY A 356 8.78 -16.87 -19.53
N ASP A 357 8.18 -15.86 -20.14
CA ASP A 357 8.39 -14.44 -19.83
C ASP A 357 7.09 -13.74 -19.37
N GLY A 358 6.06 -14.53 -19.05
CA GLY A 358 4.76 -14.04 -18.61
C GLY A 358 3.88 -13.54 -19.76
N THR A 359 4.38 -13.48 -21.00
CA THR A 359 3.57 -13.05 -22.14
C THR A 359 2.61 -14.14 -22.61
N ALA A 360 1.55 -13.75 -23.32
CA ALA A 360 0.60 -14.71 -23.90
C ALA A 360 1.25 -15.79 -24.81
N LYS A 361 2.40 -15.48 -25.44
CA LYS A 361 3.13 -16.43 -26.30
C LYS A 361 4.04 -17.36 -25.50
N ARG A 362 4.53 -16.92 -24.35
CA ARG A 362 5.47 -17.62 -23.49
C ARG A 362 5.03 -17.43 -22.02
N PRO A 363 3.89 -18.02 -21.63
CA PRO A 363 3.39 -17.90 -20.26
C PRO A 363 4.40 -18.50 -19.29
N PHE A 364 4.37 -18.07 -18.04
CA PHE A 364 5.09 -18.75 -16.96
C PHE A 364 4.54 -20.16 -16.77
N LEU A 365 5.44 -21.14 -16.76
CA LEU A 365 5.08 -22.56 -16.64
C LEU A 365 5.19 -23.01 -15.17
N ILE A 366 4.13 -23.62 -14.66
CA ILE A 366 4.00 -24.03 -13.25
C ILE A 366 3.95 -25.55 -13.18
N ARG A 367 4.88 -26.14 -12.44
CA ARG A 367 5.12 -27.58 -12.28
C ARG A 367 5.06 -28.03 -10.83
N THR A 368 5.21 -27.10 -9.89
CA THR A 368 5.23 -27.39 -8.45
C THR A 368 4.23 -26.53 -7.68
N ALA A 369 3.85 -26.99 -6.49
CA ALA A 369 2.95 -26.28 -5.60
C ALA A 369 3.59 -24.97 -5.09
N GLU A 370 4.90 -24.99 -4.89
CA GLU A 370 5.71 -23.84 -4.49
C GLU A 370 5.80 -22.78 -5.59
N GLU A 371 5.92 -23.20 -6.86
CA GLU A 371 5.81 -22.29 -8.01
C GLU A 371 4.43 -21.63 -8.09
N LEU A 372 3.35 -22.35 -7.77
CA LEU A 372 2.02 -21.76 -7.73
C LEU A 372 1.89 -20.73 -6.58
N SER A 373 2.39 -21.05 -5.37
CA SER A 373 2.27 -20.14 -4.22
C SER A 373 3.00 -18.83 -4.44
N VAL A 374 4.10 -18.86 -5.21
CA VAL A 374 4.86 -17.67 -5.62
C VAL A 374 3.98 -16.63 -6.32
N ILE A 375 2.97 -17.02 -7.11
CA ILE A 375 2.10 -16.05 -7.81
C ILE A 375 1.40 -15.12 -6.80
N GLY A 376 0.92 -15.68 -5.68
CA GLY A 376 0.23 -14.91 -4.64
C GLY A 376 1.13 -13.90 -3.92
N GLU A 377 2.46 -14.05 -4.00
CA GLU A 377 3.43 -13.16 -3.36
C GLU A 377 3.72 -11.89 -4.16
N PHE A 378 3.51 -11.91 -5.48
CA PHE A 378 3.91 -10.85 -6.42
C PHE A 378 2.72 -10.24 -7.18
N PRO A 379 1.91 -9.35 -6.55
CA PRO A 379 0.76 -8.72 -7.18
C PRO A 379 1.05 -7.94 -8.45
N GLU A 380 2.27 -7.43 -8.58
CA GLU A 380 2.74 -6.78 -9.79
C GLU A 380 2.73 -7.72 -11.01
N GLU A 381 2.83 -9.03 -10.81
CA GLU A 381 2.77 -10.05 -11.87
C GLU A 381 1.35 -10.59 -12.11
N TRP A 382 0.32 -10.10 -11.40
CA TRP A 382 -1.06 -10.58 -11.57
C TRP A 382 -1.73 -10.18 -12.90
N GLY A 383 -1.04 -9.41 -13.73
CA GLY A 383 -1.41 -9.14 -15.13
C GLY A 383 -0.81 -10.11 -16.16
N GLU A 384 0.07 -11.01 -15.73
CA GLU A 384 0.81 -11.91 -16.63
C GLU A 384 0.03 -13.19 -16.97
N HIS A 385 0.60 -14.01 -17.84
CA HIS A 385 0.02 -15.28 -18.30
C HIS A 385 0.74 -16.47 -17.69
N TYR A 386 -0.04 -17.43 -17.18
CA TYR A 386 0.41 -18.60 -16.44
C TYR A 386 -0.19 -19.87 -17.04
N ARG A 387 0.56 -20.96 -17.03
CA ARG A 387 0.07 -22.29 -17.45
C ARG A 387 0.60 -23.40 -16.54
N LEU A 388 -0.29 -24.30 -16.11
CA LEU A 388 0.12 -25.52 -15.41
C LEU A 388 0.71 -26.54 -16.40
N GLU A 389 1.71 -27.29 -15.95
CA GLU A 389 2.35 -28.39 -16.66
C GLU A 389 2.35 -29.70 -15.84
N ALA A 390 1.74 -29.68 -14.66
CA ALA A 390 1.56 -30.84 -13.80
C ALA A 390 0.32 -30.66 -12.91
N ASP A 391 -0.22 -31.78 -12.43
CA ASP A 391 -1.14 -31.77 -11.29
C ASP A 391 -0.39 -31.36 -10.02
N LEU A 392 -1.00 -30.51 -9.21
CA LEU A 392 -0.38 -29.94 -8.02
C LEU A 392 -1.13 -30.39 -6.75
N ASP A 393 -0.40 -30.59 -5.65
CA ASP A 393 -0.97 -30.82 -4.32
C ASP A 393 -0.49 -29.73 -3.37
N LEU A 394 -1.41 -28.96 -2.80
CA LEU A 394 -1.11 -27.84 -1.90
C LEU A 394 -1.08 -28.26 -0.42
N ALA A 395 -1.17 -29.56 -0.11
CA ALA A 395 -1.07 -30.04 1.26
C ALA A 395 0.22 -29.56 1.94
N GLY A 396 0.08 -28.88 3.08
CA GLY A 396 1.21 -28.35 3.86
C GLY A 396 1.62 -26.92 3.50
N LEU A 397 0.99 -26.29 2.50
CA LEU A 397 1.20 -24.88 2.16
C LEU A 397 0.18 -23.94 2.82
N ASP A 398 -0.56 -24.40 3.83
CA ASP A 398 -1.66 -23.65 4.45
C ASP A 398 -1.25 -22.24 4.93
N ASP A 399 -0.05 -22.09 5.49
CA ASP A 399 0.48 -20.81 5.99
C ASP A 399 1.26 -20.02 4.91
N ALA A 400 1.70 -20.71 3.85
CA ALA A 400 2.54 -20.17 2.78
C ALA A 400 1.73 -19.64 1.59
N PHE A 401 0.59 -20.26 1.27
CA PHE A 401 -0.22 -19.87 0.14
C PHE A 401 -0.87 -18.50 0.39
N ARG A 402 -0.62 -17.55 -0.52
CA ARG A 402 -1.27 -16.24 -0.53
C ARG A 402 -2.32 -16.21 -1.63
N ILE A 403 -3.47 -15.64 -1.31
CA ILE A 403 -4.58 -15.53 -2.28
C ILE A 403 -4.18 -14.62 -3.42
N ILE A 404 -4.48 -15.05 -4.64
CA ILE A 404 -4.17 -14.30 -5.86
C ILE A 404 -5.30 -13.29 -6.10
N GLY A 405 -4.97 -12.00 -6.22
CA GLY A 405 -5.97 -10.95 -6.34
C GLY A 405 -6.54 -10.52 -4.98
N ALA A 406 -6.45 -9.23 -4.70
CA ALA A 406 -6.92 -8.58 -3.48
C ALA A 406 -7.85 -7.39 -3.78
N ASP A 407 -8.52 -6.86 -2.75
CA ASP A 407 -9.30 -5.62 -2.88
C ASP A 407 -8.38 -4.51 -3.43
N GLN A 408 -8.84 -3.82 -4.48
CA GLN A 408 -8.09 -2.82 -5.26
C GLN A 408 -6.92 -3.31 -6.11
N ILE A 409 -6.50 -4.58 -6.00
CA ILE A 409 -5.36 -5.15 -6.76
C ILE A 409 -5.81 -6.48 -7.37
N TYR A 410 -6.43 -6.40 -8.54
CA TYR A 410 -7.07 -7.55 -9.18
C TYR A 410 -6.07 -8.43 -9.91
N PHE A 411 -6.35 -9.74 -9.97
CA PHE A 411 -5.81 -10.56 -11.04
C PHE A 411 -6.48 -10.20 -12.36
N THR A 412 -5.68 -9.82 -13.36
CA THR A 412 -6.15 -9.37 -14.68
C THR A 412 -5.57 -10.21 -15.82
N GLY A 413 -4.62 -11.09 -15.50
CA GLY A 413 -3.91 -11.93 -16.44
C GLY A 413 -4.69 -13.18 -16.91
N THR A 414 -3.94 -14.17 -17.39
CA THR A 414 -4.50 -15.48 -17.77
C THR A 414 -3.93 -16.59 -16.90
N PHE A 415 -4.78 -17.43 -16.36
CA PHE A 415 -4.39 -18.68 -15.70
C PHE A 415 -4.97 -19.87 -16.48
N ASP A 416 -4.12 -20.62 -17.14
CA ASP A 416 -4.49 -21.80 -17.92
C ASP A 416 -4.06 -23.07 -17.18
N GLY A 417 -5.02 -23.77 -16.58
CA GLY A 417 -4.74 -25.02 -15.89
C GLY A 417 -4.28 -26.15 -16.81
N ASN A 418 -4.40 -25.99 -18.13
CA ASN A 418 -3.98 -27.00 -19.09
C ASN A 418 -4.55 -28.41 -18.84
N ASP A 419 -5.78 -28.44 -18.32
CA ASP A 419 -6.53 -29.64 -17.92
C ASP A 419 -5.91 -30.38 -16.71
N HIS A 420 -4.99 -29.74 -16.00
CA HIS A 420 -4.45 -30.21 -14.72
C HIS A 420 -5.33 -29.86 -13.53
N SER A 421 -5.09 -30.58 -12.45
CA SER A 421 -5.77 -30.43 -11.17
C SER A 421 -4.88 -29.79 -10.10
N ILE A 422 -5.52 -29.14 -9.14
CA ILE A 422 -4.88 -28.62 -7.93
C ILE A 422 -5.63 -29.19 -6.73
N SER A 423 -4.95 -30.00 -5.92
CA SER A 423 -5.53 -30.71 -4.78
C SER A 423 -5.29 -29.97 -3.46
N ASN A 424 -6.20 -30.16 -2.51
CA ASN A 424 -6.06 -29.78 -1.10
C ASN A 424 -5.83 -28.28 -0.85
N PHE A 425 -6.30 -27.42 -1.76
CA PHE A 425 -6.30 -25.97 -1.54
C PHE A 425 -7.07 -25.62 -0.26
N ARG A 426 -6.42 -24.95 0.70
CA ARG A 426 -7.05 -24.33 1.85
C ARG A 426 -6.98 -22.82 1.71
N CYS A 427 -8.14 -22.17 1.66
CA CYS A 427 -8.21 -20.72 1.60
C CYS A 427 -7.73 -20.14 2.95
N PRO A 428 -6.63 -19.36 2.98
CA PRO A 428 -6.25 -18.60 4.17
C PRO A 428 -7.31 -17.53 4.45
N TYR A 429 -7.21 -16.83 5.59
CA TYR A 429 -8.12 -15.73 5.91
C TYR A 429 -8.14 -14.69 4.78
N ALA A 430 -9.32 -14.45 4.22
CA ALA A 430 -9.48 -13.70 2.98
C ALA A 430 -10.49 -12.59 3.18
N GLY A 431 -10.04 -11.34 3.38
CA GLY A 431 -10.89 -10.21 3.80
C GLY A 431 -12.31 -10.21 3.21
N TYR A 432 -12.49 -9.73 1.97
CA TYR A 432 -13.83 -9.63 1.35
C TYR A 432 -14.11 -10.67 0.25
N GLY A 433 -13.08 -11.21 -0.39
CA GLY A 433 -13.18 -12.17 -1.50
C GLY A 433 -12.29 -13.38 -1.23
N ALA A 434 -12.90 -14.55 -1.08
CA ALA A 434 -12.25 -15.79 -0.70
C ALA A 434 -12.33 -16.82 -1.83
N GLY A 435 -11.18 -17.40 -2.18
CA GLY A 435 -10.96 -18.40 -3.22
C GLY A 435 -9.47 -18.45 -3.57
N MET A 436 -9.06 -19.39 -4.43
CA MET A 436 -7.67 -19.40 -4.92
C MET A 436 -7.33 -18.07 -5.61
N PHE A 437 -8.30 -17.52 -6.34
CA PHE A 437 -8.35 -16.13 -6.76
C PHE A 437 -9.36 -15.36 -5.92
N GLY A 438 -8.90 -14.41 -5.09
CA GLY A 438 -9.78 -13.58 -4.27
C GLY A 438 -10.58 -12.59 -5.12
N PHE A 439 -9.87 -11.85 -5.97
CA PHE A 439 -10.43 -10.80 -6.83
C PHE A 439 -9.85 -10.86 -8.24
N THR A 440 -10.73 -10.96 -9.24
CA THR A 440 -10.33 -10.93 -10.66
C THR A 440 -11.04 -9.81 -11.41
N ARG A 441 -10.34 -9.20 -12.38
CA ARG A 441 -10.93 -8.20 -13.28
C ARG A 441 -10.46 -8.36 -14.71
N GLY A 442 -11.37 -8.66 -15.63
CA GLY A 442 -11.03 -8.90 -17.04
C GLY A 442 -10.14 -10.11 -17.28
N ALA A 443 -9.88 -10.92 -16.25
CA ALA A 443 -8.99 -12.08 -16.32
C ALA A 443 -9.61 -13.24 -17.10
N THR A 444 -8.74 -14.15 -17.55
CA THR A 444 -9.16 -15.45 -18.11
C THR A 444 -8.62 -16.57 -17.24
N ILE A 445 -9.49 -17.33 -16.60
CA ILE A 445 -9.13 -18.54 -15.85
C ILE A 445 -9.77 -19.72 -16.57
N ARG A 446 -8.98 -20.71 -16.98
CA ARG A 446 -9.51 -21.83 -17.75
C ARG A 446 -8.85 -23.16 -17.46
N ARG A 447 -9.56 -24.25 -17.75
CA ARG A 447 -9.03 -25.63 -17.80
C ARG A 447 -8.32 -26.08 -16.52
N VAL A 448 -8.88 -25.75 -15.35
CA VAL A 448 -8.33 -26.17 -14.05
C VAL A 448 -9.43 -26.79 -13.18
N THR A 449 -9.12 -27.89 -12.51
CA THR A 449 -10.01 -28.52 -11.52
C THR A 449 -9.38 -28.47 -10.14
N LEU A 450 -10.09 -27.88 -9.18
CA LEU A 450 -9.71 -27.96 -7.76
C LEU A 450 -10.25 -29.25 -7.15
N ILE A 451 -9.40 -30.07 -6.52
CA ILE A 451 -9.80 -31.31 -5.85
C ILE A 451 -9.71 -31.11 -4.34
N ASN A 452 -10.80 -31.43 -3.64
CA ASN A 452 -10.95 -31.24 -2.20
C ASN A 452 -10.61 -29.80 -1.71
N PRO A 453 -11.14 -28.73 -2.36
CA PRO A 453 -10.89 -27.37 -1.90
C PRO A 453 -11.63 -27.09 -0.59
N ARG A 454 -11.01 -26.28 0.28
CA ARG A 454 -11.61 -25.83 1.54
C ARG A 454 -11.55 -24.32 1.65
N ALA A 455 -12.69 -23.66 1.45
CA ALA A 455 -12.84 -22.21 1.57
C ALA A 455 -13.92 -21.90 2.60
N GLU A 456 -13.54 -21.78 3.88
CA GLU A 456 -14.47 -21.53 4.99
C GLU A 456 -14.16 -20.21 5.68
N GLN A 457 -15.03 -19.22 5.51
CA GLN A 457 -14.82 -17.88 6.04
C GLN A 457 -16.09 -17.35 6.72
N ASP A 458 -16.01 -17.00 8.00
CA ASP A 458 -17.18 -16.50 8.75
C ASP A 458 -17.52 -15.04 8.44
N TRP A 459 -16.56 -14.29 7.90
CA TRP A 459 -16.65 -12.83 7.71
C TRP A 459 -16.51 -12.38 6.26
N SER A 460 -16.07 -13.26 5.34
CA SER A 460 -15.92 -12.90 3.93
C SER A 460 -17.27 -12.79 3.25
N ILE A 461 -17.45 -11.70 2.50
CA ILE A 461 -18.70 -11.39 1.80
C ILE A 461 -18.88 -12.27 0.56
N SER A 462 -17.81 -12.52 -0.20
CA SER A 462 -17.86 -13.37 -1.41
C SER A 462 -16.93 -14.56 -1.27
N VAL A 463 -17.46 -15.78 -1.34
CA VAL A 463 -16.67 -17.02 -1.17
C VAL A 463 -16.95 -17.98 -2.33
N GLY A 464 -15.89 -18.39 -3.01
CA GLY A 464 -15.91 -19.51 -3.95
C GLY A 464 -14.63 -20.34 -3.85
N ALA A 465 -14.67 -21.61 -4.28
CA ALA A 465 -13.46 -22.43 -4.25
C ALA A 465 -12.36 -21.85 -5.15
N LEU A 466 -12.72 -21.49 -6.38
CA LEU A 466 -11.77 -20.96 -7.37
C LEU A 466 -11.72 -19.44 -7.35
N VAL A 467 -12.88 -18.76 -7.38
CA VAL A 467 -12.93 -17.29 -7.43
C VAL A 467 -13.86 -16.73 -6.34
N GLY A 468 -13.34 -15.83 -5.51
CA GLY A 468 -14.17 -15.08 -4.56
C GLY A 468 -15.09 -14.11 -5.30
N GLN A 469 -14.51 -13.13 -5.97
CA GLN A 469 -15.23 -12.15 -6.77
C GLN A 469 -14.56 -11.91 -8.13
N GLN A 470 -15.36 -11.95 -9.19
CA GLN A 470 -14.95 -11.53 -10.53
C GLN A 470 -15.78 -10.35 -11.04
N SER A 471 -15.12 -9.42 -11.73
CA SER A 471 -15.76 -8.33 -12.48
C SER A 471 -15.18 -8.26 -13.89
N GLU A 472 -15.97 -8.51 -14.93
CA GLU A 472 -15.46 -8.66 -16.31
C GLU A 472 -14.50 -9.87 -16.43
N GLY A 473 -14.43 -10.51 -17.59
CA GLY A 473 -13.54 -11.67 -17.81
C GLY A 473 -14.28 -13.00 -17.93
N THR A 474 -13.51 -14.08 -17.95
CA THR A 474 -13.99 -15.43 -18.32
C THR A 474 -13.44 -16.48 -17.37
N VAL A 475 -14.34 -17.30 -16.81
CA VAL A 475 -14.01 -18.57 -16.16
C VAL A 475 -14.56 -19.69 -17.03
N GLU A 476 -13.69 -20.50 -17.63
CA GLU A 476 -14.08 -21.46 -18.67
C GLU A 476 -13.47 -22.85 -18.50
N ALA A 477 -14.27 -23.90 -18.58
CA ALA A 477 -13.79 -25.28 -18.41
C ALA A 477 -13.09 -25.49 -17.05
N CYS A 478 -13.64 -24.92 -15.98
CA CYS A 478 -13.09 -25.03 -14.63
C CYS A 478 -14.02 -25.84 -13.70
N GLY A 479 -13.41 -26.55 -12.76
CA GLY A 479 -14.12 -27.44 -11.84
C GLY A 479 -13.72 -27.26 -10.37
N ALA A 480 -14.62 -27.63 -9.48
CA ALA A 480 -14.31 -27.89 -8.07
C ALA A 480 -14.95 -29.21 -7.63
N GLU A 481 -14.14 -30.13 -7.10
CA GLU A 481 -14.52 -31.50 -6.78
C GLU A 481 -14.40 -31.81 -5.29
N GLY A 482 -15.49 -32.26 -4.67
CA GLY A 482 -15.52 -32.48 -3.22
C GLY A 482 -15.24 -31.21 -2.42
N GLY A 483 -14.81 -31.36 -1.17
CA GLY A 483 -14.46 -30.21 -0.33
C GLY A 483 -15.67 -29.41 0.20
N LEU A 484 -15.38 -28.26 0.79
CA LEU A 484 -16.35 -27.41 1.50
C LEU A 484 -16.11 -25.93 1.20
N VAL A 485 -17.17 -25.24 0.76
CA VAL A 485 -17.21 -23.79 0.59
C VAL A 485 -18.25 -23.22 1.54
N ALA A 486 -17.83 -22.36 2.47
CA ALA A 486 -18.72 -21.74 3.45
C ALA A 486 -18.41 -20.25 3.63
N GLY A 487 -19.44 -19.41 3.59
CA GLY A 487 -19.31 -17.94 3.62
C GLY A 487 -20.56 -17.25 4.15
N SER A 488 -20.54 -15.92 4.25
CA SER A 488 -21.62 -15.16 4.92
C SER A 488 -22.65 -14.50 4.00
N THR A 489 -22.32 -14.10 2.77
CA THR A 489 -23.27 -13.34 1.91
C THR A 489 -23.45 -13.97 0.53
N PHE A 490 -22.40 -13.99 -0.29
CA PHE A 490 -22.40 -14.57 -1.64
C PHE A 490 -21.52 -15.82 -1.65
N VAL A 491 -22.14 -16.99 -1.63
CA VAL A 491 -21.41 -18.26 -1.50
C VAL A 491 -21.70 -19.15 -2.69
N GLY A 492 -20.69 -19.42 -3.51
CA GLY A 492 -20.81 -20.29 -4.67
C GLY A 492 -19.79 -21.41 -4.63
N GLY A 493 -20.16 -22.64 -4.98
CA GLY A 493 -19.21 -23.75 -4.94
C GLY A 493 -17.96 -23.55 -5.80
N LEU A 494 -18.04 -22.77 -6.89
CA LEU A 494 -16.87 -22.38 -7.69
C LEU A 494 -16.58 -20.87 -7.59
N ILE A 495 -17.61 -20.04 -7.68
CA ILE A 495 -17.51 -18.57 -7.75
C ILE A 495 -18.44 -17.90 -6.74
N GLY A 496 -17.92 -17.06 -5.84
CA GLY A 496 -18.76 -16.31 -4.90
C GLY A 496 -19.67 -15.29 -5.60
N ARG A 497 -19.06 -14.31 -6.28
CA ARG A 497 -19.77 -13.26 -7.05
C ARG A 497 -19.22 -13.10 -8.46
N CYS A 498 -20.12 -13.04 -9.45
CA CYS A 498 -19.81 -12.75 -10.85
C CYS A 498 -20.51 -11.47 -11.32
N THR A 499 -19.76 -10.46 -11.76
CA THR A 499 -20.31 -9.24 -12.37
C THR A 499 -19.81 -9.07 -13.80
N SER A 500 -20.70 -8.94 -14.78
CA SER A 500 -20.36 -8.72 -16.20
C SER A 500 -19.39 -9.77 -16.78
N GLY A 501 -19.33 -10.97 -16.22
CA GLY A 501 -18.39 -12.03 -16.60
C GLY A 501 -19.06 -13.18 -17.35
N ILE A 502 -18.23 -14.07 -17.91
CA ILE A 502 -18.65 -15.30 -18.57
C ILE A 502 -18.23 -16.50 -17.72
N VAL A 503 -19.18 -17.40 -17.45
CA VAL A 503 -18.93 -18.68 -16.78
C VAL A 503 -19.39 -19.80 -17.71
N ALA A 504 -18.46 -20.54 -18.30
CA ALA A 504 -18.75 -21.46 -19.40
C ALA A 504 -18.13 -22.84 -19.15
N ARG A 505 -18.91 -23.91 -19.34
CA ARG A 505 -18.41 -25.29 -19.18
C ARG A 505 -17.80 -25.56 -17.79
N CYS A 506 -18.36 -24.94 -16.76
CA CYS A 506 -17.84 -25.03 -15.40
C CYS A 506 -18.68 -25.94 -14.52
N TYR A 507 -18.09 -26.47 -13.46
CA TYR A 507 -18.83 -27.31 -12.52
C TYR A 507 -18.38 -27.21 -11.07
N SER A 508 -19.25 -27.65 -10.17
CA SER A 508 -18.95 -27.79 -8.75
C SER A 508 -19.68 -28.99 -8.15
N THR A 509 -18.94 -29.80 -7.39
CA THR A 509 -19.50 -30.89 -6.56
C THR A 509 -19.29 -30.63 -5.07
N CYS A 510 -18.80 -29.43 -4.70
CA CYS A 510 -18.52 -29.03 -3.34
C CYS A 510 -19.77 -28.98 -2.47
N MET A 511 -19.61 -29.28 -1.18
CA MET A 511 -20.62 -28.88 -0.19
C MET A 511 -20.58 -27.35 -0.03
N VAL A 512 -21.71 -26.68 -0.18
CA VAL A 512 -21.83 -25.21 -0.10
C VAL A 512 -22.72 -24.81 1.09
N LYS A 513 -22.21 -23.94 1.98
CA LYS A 513 -22.93 -23.49 3.18
C LYS A 513 -22.94 -21.96 3.34
N GLY A 514 -24.12 -21.36 3.36
CA GLY A 514 -24.33 -19.99 3.82
C GLY A 514 -24.39 -19.90 5.34
N ARG A 515 -23.53 -19.10 5.96
CA ARG A 515 -23.47 -18.80 7.40
C ARG A 515 -24.06 -17.42 7.68
N ASN A 516 -24.37 -17.11 8.94
CA ASN A 516 -24.65 -15.74 9.45
C ASN A 516 -25.61 -14.88 8.59
N ALA A 517 -26.77 -15.42 8.21
CA ALA A 517 -27.73 -14.77 7.31
C ALA A 517 -27.39 -14.75 5.81
N GLY A 518 -26.54 -15.67 5.33
CA GLY A 518 -26.30 -15.96 3.91
C GLY A 518 -27.52 -15.81 3.02
N GLU A 519 -27.50 -14.75 2.21
CA GLU A 519 -28.64 -14.32 1.40
C GLU A 519 -28.56 -14.80 -0.04
N ASP A 520 -27.40 -15.17 -0.60
CA ASP A 520 -27.31 -15.69 -1.97
C ASP A 520 -26.32 -16.87 -2.02
N VAL A 521 -26.84 -18.11 -1.96
CA VAL A 521 -26.03 -19.33 -1.92
C VAL A 521 -26.34 -20.22 -3.11
N GLY A 522 -25.32 -20.55 -3.91
CA GLY A 522 -25.47 -21.39 -5.10
C GLY A 522 -24.47 -22.53 -5.18
N GLY A 523 -24.88 -23.66 -5.76
CA GLY A 523 -23.98 -24.79 -5.95
C GLY A 523 -22.76 -24.49 -6.83
N LEU A 524 -22.91 -23.56 -7.79
CA LEU A 524 -21.82 -23.08 -8.66
C LEU A 524 -21.49 -21.61 -8.38
N ILE A 525 -22.50 -20.72 -8.38
CA ILE A 525 -22.33 -19.27 -8.24
C ILE A 525 -23.21 -18.73 -7.10
N GLY A 526 -22.66 -17.95 -6.18
CA GLY A 526 -23.47 -17.28 -5.16
C GLY A 526 -24.38 -16.21 -5.77
N LYS A 527 -23.78 -15.13 -6.29
CA LYS A 527 -24.49 -14.04 -6.98
C LYS A 527 -23.93 -13.74 -8.37
N GLY A 528 -24.82 -13.63 -9.37
CA GLY A 528 -24.53 -13.15 -10.71
C GLY A 528 -25.20 -11.81 -11.03
N GLU A 529 -24.47 -10.85 -11.57
CA GLU A 529 -25.01 -9.56 -12.05
C GLU A 529 -24.47 -9.30 -13.45
N ARG A 530 -25.34 -9.25 -14.47
CA ARG A 530 -24.93 -9.23 -15.89
C ARG A 530 -23.98 -10.38 -16.27
N CYS A 531 -24.05 -11.49 -15.53
CA CYS A 531 -23.20 -12.67 -15.72
C CYS A 531 -23.85 -13.62 -16.73
N ASN A 532 -23.04 -14.17 -17.64
CA ASN A 532 -23.49 -15.15 -18.64
C ASN A 532 -22.99 -16.54 -18.27
N VAL A 533 -23.92 -17.40 -17.81
CA VAL A 533 -23.63 -18.76 -17.36
C VAL A 533 -24.11 -19.75 -18.42
N ASN A 534 -23.22 -20.59 -18.92
CA ASN A 534 -23.59 -21.57 -19.94
C ASN A 534 -22.90 -22.93 -19.78
N ASN A 535 -23.58 -24.00 -20.19
CA ASN A 535 -23.03 -25.37 -20.23
C ASN A 535 -22.43 -25.82 -18.89
N SER A 536 -23.02 -25.40 -17.77
CA SER A 536 -22.40 -25.53 -16.45
C SER A 536 -23.32 -26.25 -15.46
N TYR A 537 -22.75 -26.89 -14.44
CA TYR A 537 -23.55 -27.68 -13.51
C TYR A 537 -23.08 -27.67 -12.06
N ALA A 538 -23.97 -28.07 -11.16
CA ALA A 538 -23.64 -28.29 -9.76
C ALA A 538 -24.33 -29.53 -9.18
N THR A 539 -23.59 -30.37 -8.46
CA THR A 539 -24.14 -31.60 -7.84
C THR A 539 -23.90 -31.71 -6.34
N GLY A 540 -23.12 -30.81 -5.76
CA GLY A 540 -22.89 -30.76 -4.32
C GLY A 540 -24.11 -30.22 -3.56
N SER A 541 -24.23 -30.56 -2.28
CA SER A 541 -25.31 -30.06 -1.43
C SER A 541 -25.16 -28.57 -1.13
N VAL A 542 -26.26 -27.83 -1.18
CA VAL A 542 -26.34 -26.39 -0.91
C VAL A 542 -27.24 -26.15 0.29
N ASP A 543 -26.73 -25.46 1.30
CA ASP A 543 -27.44 -25.12 2.53
C ASP A 543 -27.28 -23.62 2.84
N GLY A 544 -28.34 -22.93 3.25
CA GLY A 544 -28.26 -21.51 3.62
C GLY A 544 -29.59 -20.92 4.12
N GLN A 545 -29.71 -19.59 4.19
CA GLN A 545 -30.89 -18.94 4.78
C GLN A 545 -31.87 -18.38 3.77
N ARG A 546 -31.42 -17.53 2.84
CA ARG A 546 -32.27 -16.85 1.82
C ARG A 546 -31.64 -16.98 0.43
N TYR A 547 -32.46 -16.95 -0.64
CA TYR A 547 -32.09 -17.11 -2.06
C TYR A 547 -31.07 -18.23 -2.31
N ILE A 548 -31.54 -19.46 -2.06
CA ILE A 548 -30.72 -20.66 -2.21
C ILE A 548 -31.05 -21.34 -3.53
N GLY A 549 -30.06 -21.51 -4.39
CA GLY A 549 -30.21 -22.20 -5.67
C GLY A 549 -29.29 -23.40 -5.80
N GLY A 550 -29.79 -24.50 -6.37
CA GLY A 550 -28.93 -25.65 -6.66
C GLY A 550 -27.76 -25.33 -7.59
N LEU A 551 -27.89 -24.35 -8.50
CA LEU A 551 -26.81 -23.84 -9.34
C LEU A 551 -26.39 -22.42 -8.95
N ILE A 552 -27.36 -21.49 -8.84
CA ILE A 552 -27.07 -20.06 -8.60
C ILE A 552 -27.96 -19.53 -7.48
N GLY A 553 -27.40 -18.84 -6.48
CA GLY A 553 -28.20 -18.20 -5.43
C GLY A 553 -29.12 -17.12 -6.01
N ARG A 554 -28.52 -16.06 -6.56
CA ARG A 554 -29.23 -14.97 -7.25
C ARG A 554 -28.61 -14.63 -8.59
N ILE A 555 -29.44 -14.32 -9.58
CA ILE A 555 -28.98 -13.72 -10.85
C ILE A 555 -29.80 -12.51 -11.30
N GLU A 556 -29.11 -11.44 -11.68
CA GLU A 556 -29.67 -10.15 -12.09
C GLU A 556 -29.16 -9.75 -13.48
N ALA A 557 -30.05 -9.44 -14.43
CA ALA A 557 -29.72 -8.91 -15.77
C ALA A 557 -28.70 -9.73 -16.59
N GLY A 558 -28.61 -11.06 -16.38
CA GLY A 558 -27.68 -11.96 -17.06
C GLY A 558 -28.35 -13.00 -17.96
N SER A 559 -27.65 -14.11 -18.22
CA SER A 559 -28.21 -15.30 -18.89
C SER A 559 -27.76 -16.60 -18.25
N VAL A 560 -28.64 -17.61 -18.24
CA VAL A 560 -28.33 -18.99 -17.80
C VAL A 560 -28.82 -19.96 -18.87
N THR A 561 -27.90 -20.66 -19.54
CA THR A 561 -28.26 -21.54 -20.67
C THR A 561 -27.59 -22.91 -20.62
N HIS A 562 -28.31 -23.98 -20.93
CA HIS A 562 -27.74 -25.33 -20.99
C HIS A 562 -27.08 -25.77 -19.67
N CYS A 563 -27.70 -25.46 -18.54
CA CYS A 563 -27.15 -25.76 -17.22
C CYS A 563 -27.98 -26.80 -16.47
N TYR A 564 -27.42 -27.47 -15.46
CA TYR A 564 -28.23 -28.26 -14.54
C TYR A 564 -27.74 -28.29 -13.09
N SER A 565 -28.64 -28.61 -12.16
CA SER A 565 -28.31 -28.91 -10.76
C SER A 565 -28.86 -30.26 -10.32
N ALA A 566 -28.12 -30.99 -9.48
CA ALA A 566 -28.55 -32.30 -8.96
C ALA A 566 -28.29 -32.50 -7.46
N GLY A 567 -27.73 -31.50 -6.79
CA GLY A 567 -27.45 -31.55 -5.35
C GLY A 567 -28.69 -31.27 -4.49
N ALA A 568 -28.63 -31.70 -3.23
CA ALA A 568 -29.66 -31.35 -2.24
C ALA A 568 -29.65 -29.83 -1.99
N VAL A 569 -30.82 -29.21 -1.90
CA VAL A 569 -30.98 -27.77 -1.65
C VAL A 569 -31.78 -27.57 -0.38
N THR A 570 -31.18 -26.95 0.62
CA THR A 570 -31.81 -26.65 1.91
C THR A 570 -31.76 -25.16 2.18
N GLY A 571 -32.90 -24.54 2.51
CA GLY A 571 -32.96 -23.13 2.87
C GLY A 571 -34.23 -22.76 3.61
N LEU A 572 -34.18 -21.63 4.32
CA LEU A 572 -35.28 -21.15 5.18
C LEU A 572 -36.29 -20.28 4.40
N LEU A 573 -35.80 -19.49 3.43
CA LEU A 573 -36.58 -18.54 2.64
C LEU A 573 -36.12 -18.60 1.17
N ASP A 574 -37.07 -18.56 0.23
CA ASP A 574 -36.82 -18.45 -1.22
C ASP A 574 -35.78 -19.44 -1.76
N THR A 575 -36.18 -20.71 -1.87
CA THR A 575 -35.34 -21.81 -2.36
C THR A 575 -35.77 -22.25 -3.75
N GLY A 576 -34.82 -22.38 -4.67
CA GLY A 576 -35.04 -22.89 -6.02
C GLY A 576 -34.16 -24.08 -6.32
N GLY A 577 -34.72 -25.10 -6.97
CA GLY A 577 -33.93 -26.27 -7.37
C GLY A 577 -32.76 -25.89 -8.28
N MET A 578 -32.91 -24.84 -9.10
CA MET A 578 -31.87 -24.32 -9.99
C MET A 578 -31.36 -22.94 -9.57
N VAL A 579 -32.25 -21.96 -9.38
CA VAL A 579 -31.89 -20.59 -9.00
C VAL A 579 -32.77 -20.11 -7.85
N GLY A 580 -32.18 -19.51 -6.81
CA GLY A 580 -32.91 -18.99 -5.65
C GLY A 580 -33.68 -17.70 -5.94
N LEU A 581 -33.13 -16.80 -6.74
CA LEU A 581 -33.80 -15.58 -7.24
C LEU A 581 -33.35 -15.19 -8.65
N ILE A 582 -34.31 -14.83 -9.50
CA ILE A 582 -34.10 -14.37 -10.88
C ILE A 582 -34.69 -12.97 -11.03
N ASP A 583 -33.86 -11.99 -11.42
CA ASP A 583 -34.31 -10.66 -11.84
C ASP A 583 -33.79 -10.34 -13.26
N LYS A 584 -34.70 -9.98 -14.18
CA LYS A 584 -34.40 -9.56 -15.57
C LYS A 584 -33.42 -10.47 -16.32
N THR A 585 -33.40 -11.77 -16.02
CA THR A 585 -32.45 -12.74 -16.57
C THR A 585 -33.15 -13.73 -17.49
N PHE A 586 -32.47 -14.09 -18.58
CA PHE A 586 -32.96 -15.10 -19.52
C PHE A 586 -32.46 -16.50 -19.15
N THR A 587 -33.37 -17.48 -19.02
CA THR A 587 -33.03 -18.87 -18.76
C THR A 587 -33.51 -19.78 -19.90
N THR A 588 -32.68 -20.72 -20.36
CA THR A 588 -33.04 -21.64 -21.46
C THR A 588 -32.30 -22.98 -21.36
N ALA A 589 -33.00 -24.09 -21.59
CA ALA A 589 -32.45 -25.44 -21.50
C ALA A 589 -31.75 -25.71 -20.14
N CYS A 590 -32.43 -25.34 -19.06
CA CYS A 590 -31.92 -25.46 -17.69
C CYS A 590 -32.76 -26.49 -16.90
N PHE A 591 -32.11 -27.41 -16.19
CA PHE A 591 -32.77 -28.53 -15.51
C PHE A 591 -32.33 -28.67 -14.05
N TRP A 592 -33.18 -29.25 -13.20
CA TRP A 592 -32.77 -29.67 -11.86
C TRP A 592 -33.42 -31.00 -11.47
N ASP A 593 -32.78 -31.76 -10.59
CA ASP A 593 -33.37 -32.96 -10.01
C ASP A 593 -34.31 -32.58 -8.86
N ALA A 594 -35.62 -32.70 -9.10
CA ALA A 594 -36.66 -32.34 -8.13
C ALA A 594 -36.74 -33.29 -6.92
N GLN A 595 -36.20 -34.51 -7.02
CA GLN A 595 -36.18 -35.48 -5.93
C GLN A 595 -35.04 -35.16 -4.97
N THR A 596 -33.83 -34.94 -5.49
CA THR A 596 -32.66 -34.67 -4.64
C THR A 596 -32.69 -33.25 -4.08
N SER A 597 -33.10 -32.26 -4.87
CA SER A 597 -33.18 -30.86 -4.43
C SER A 597 -34.27 -30.61 -3.38
N GLY A 598 -35.25 -31.51 -3.25
CA GLY A 598 -36.40 -31.31 -2.36
C GLY A 598 -37.35 -30.19 -2.82
N SER A 599 -37.10 -29.57 -3.98
CA SER A 599 -37.91 -28.47 -4.50
C SER A 599 -38.54 -28.81 -5.85
N LYS A 600 -39.87 -28.69 -5.89
CA LYS A 600 -40.67 -28.79 -7.12
C LYS A 600 -40.84 -27.45 -7.84
N ILE A 601 -40.27 -26.39 -7.29
CA ILE A 601 -40.43 -25.01 -7.78
C ILE A 601 -39.06 -24.37 -7.99
N ASN A 602 -38.92 -23.65 -9.09
CA ASN A 602 -37.81 -22.74 -9.31
C ASN A 602 -38.28 -21.30 -9.11
N ALA A 603 -37.38 -20.34 -8.85
CA ALA A 603 -37.74 -18.94 -8.58
C ALA A 603 -38.50 -18.21 -9.72
N ALA A 604 -38.73 -18.89 -10.86
CA ALA A 604 -39.51 -18.40 -11.99
C ALA A 604 -40.77 -19.24 -12.33
N GLY A 605 -41.18 -20.19 -11.48
CA GLY A 605 -42.37 -21.01 -11.75
C GLY A 605 -42.28 -21.92 -12.99
N LEU A 606 -41.06 -22.30 -13.39
CA LEU A 606 -40.79 -23.38 -14.34
C LEU A 606 -41.01 -24.74 -13.68
#